data_AF-A0A7X2ISW3-F1
#
_entry.id   AF-A0A7X2ISW3-F1
#
_cell.length_a   1.000
_cell.length_b   1.000
_cell.length_c   1.000
_cell.angle_alpha   90.00
_cell.angle_beta   90.00
_cell.angle_gamma   90.00
#
_symmetry.space_group_name_H-M   'P 1'
#
loop_
_entity.id
_entity.type
_entity.pdbx_description
1 polymer ?
#
loop_
_entity_poly.entity_id
_entity_poly.type
_entity_poly.pdbx_seq_one_letter_code
_entity_poly.pdbx_strand_id
1 'polypeptide(L)'
;MLTIKQAPRALALFACTFCIAGLMNPARAQMRPMSEEDMSEVHGKGLIELSNTSYGGYDFSRAALDADITLSANLRYTRLGEYTVTGRNGLGADIDMPLLQFGRSDGTDAQRLVHISNPYIEFVYKSASGGSPREVIGMRLGFDAISGDIGLKLNTLSGSMRVTSTSVDGATIAMDTRTDLAGGGKRWDGACTAPCLPMSQVGGVTAGDASGPSRDFWISLLKTGVQFAPGANGQAPDMAQAGVWMNWRDKLTALTTNGVTPPNLPKVR
;
A
#
# COMPACT_ATOMS: atom_id res chain seq x y z
N MET A 1 -28.40 -38.28 -63.38
CA MET A 1 -27.29 -37.39 -63.00
C MET A 1 -26.44 -38.14 -61.99
N LEU A 2 -25.25 -38.61 -62.41
CA LEU A 2 -24.19 -39.28 -61.61
C LEU A 2 -24.62 -40.60 -60.89
N THR A 3 -23.89 -41.72 -60.83
CA THR A 3 -22.45 -41.98 -60.94
C THR A 3 -22.23 -43.50 -61.13
N ILE A 4 -21.28 -43.87 -61.99
CA ILE A 4 -20.61 -45.19 -62.05
C ILE A 4 -19.67 -45.31 -60.85
N LYS A 5 -19.50 -46.52 -60.24
CA LYS A 5 -18.25 -47.10 -59.62
C LYS A 5 -18.57 -48.12 -58.48
N GLN A 6 -17.89 -49.25 -58.19
CA GLN A 6 -16.58 -49.87 -58.55
C GLN A 6 -16.58 -51.39 -58.31
N ALA A 7 -15.67 -52.09 -59.00
CA ALA A 7 -15.16 -53.43 -58.72
C ALA A 7 -14.11 -53.43 -57.55
N PRO A 8 -13.63 -54.61 -57.06
CA PRO A 8 -13.43 -54.85 -55.63
C PRO A 8 -12.10 -54.41 -55.00
N ARG A 9 -12.27 -53.99 -53.74
CA ARG A 9 -11.37 -53.42 -52.71
C ARG A 9 -10.28 -54.35 -52.15
N ALA A 10 -9.88 -55.42 -52.83
CA ALA A 10 -9.06 -56.46 -52.17
C ALA A 10 -7.54 -56.27 -52.29
N LEU A 11 -7.03 -55.49 -53.25
CA LEU A 11 -5.57 -55.41 -53.51
C LEU A 11 -4.88 -54.16 -52.92
N ALA A 12 -5.63 -53.20 -52.39
CA ALA A 12 -5.07 -51.96 -51.81
C ALA A 12 -4.72 -52.08 -50.32
N LEU A 13 -5.17 -53.15 -49.64
CA LEU A 13 -5.06 -53.26 -48.18
C LEU A 13 -3.72 -53.84 -47.68
N PHE A 14 -2.91 -54.44 -48.57
CA PHE A 14 -1.63 -55.05 -48.18
C PHE A 14 -0.41 -54.12 -48.34
N ALA A 15 -0.55 -53.02 -49.09
CA ALA A 15 0.55 -52.06 -49.32
C ALA A 15 0.61 -50.94 -48.26
N CYS A 16 -0.48 -50.66 -47.55
CA CYS A 16 -0.49 -49.62 -46.51
C CYS A 16 0.07 -50.08 -45.16
N THR A 17 0.06 -51.37 -44.86
CA THR A 17 0.49 -51.88 -43.54
C THR A 17 2.01 -51.94 -43.37
N PHE A 18 2.77 -51.92 -44.47
CA PHE A 18 4.24 -51.90 -44.41
C PHE A 18 4.83 -50.50 -44.23
N CYS A 19 4.06 -49.43 -44.48
CA CYS A 19 4.50 -48.04 -44.30
C CYS A 19 4.28 -47.48 -42.89
N ILE A 20 3.46 -48.13 -42.05
CA ILE A 20 3.13 -47.62 -40.71
C ILE A 20 4.15 -48.07 -39.65
N ALA A 21 4.93 -49.12 -39.92
CA ALA A 21 5.94 -49.62 -38.98
C ALA A 21 7.28 -48.84 -39.00
N GLY A 22 7.48 -47.92 -39.95
CA GLY A 22 8.76 -47.21 -40.15
C GLY A 22 8.89 -45.82 -39.52
N LEU A 23 7.85 -45.30 -38.87
CA LEU A 23 7.81 -43.88 -38.43
C LEU A 23 7.53 -43.67 -36.93
N MET A 24 7.57 -44.73 -36.12
CA MET A 24 7.45 -44.60 -34.67
C MET A 24 8.80 -44.21 -34.06
N ASN A 25 9.18 -42.95 -34.22
CA ASN A 25 10.25 -42.35 -33.42
C ASN A 25 9.77 -42.33 -31.96
N PRO A 26 10.46 -42.96 -30.99
CA PRO A 26 10.12 -42.74 -29.59
C PRO A 26 10.33 -41.26 -29.30
N ALA A 27 9.25 -40.55 -28.98
CA ALA A 27 9.34 -39.20 -28.43
C ALA A 27 10.05 -39.30 -27.08
N ARG A 28 11.38 -39.31 -27.13
CA ARG A 28 12.26 -39.13 -25.98
C ARG A 28 12.11 -37.67 -25.59
N ALA A 29 11.11 -37.35 -24.78
CA ALA A 29 11.08 -36.11 -24.03
C ALA A 29 12.19 -36.17 -22.98
N GLN A 30 13.43 -36.00 -23.45
CA GLN A 30 14.59 -35.93 -22.59
C GLN A 30 14.66 -34.50 -22.08
N MET A 31 14.53 -34.33 -20.76
CA MET A 31 14.83 -33.06 -20.12
C MET A 31 16.27 -32.70 -20.49
N ARG A 32 16.44 -31.71 -21.36
CA ARG A 32 17.75 -31.14 -21.65
C ARG A 32 17.98 -30.03 -20.64
N PRO A 33 19.13 -30.03 -19.93
CA PRO A 33 19.47 -28.91 -19.08
C PRO A 33 19.49 -27.64 -19.93
N MET A 34 18.84 -26.60 -19.42
CA MET A 34 18.80 -25.27 -20.02
C MET A 34 20.24 -24.78 -20.22
N SER A 35 20.59 -24.32 -21.42
CA SER A 35 21.96 -23.86 -21.69
C SER A 35 22.25 -22.56 -20.92
N GLU A 36 23.53 -22.23 -20.70
CA GLU A 36 23.88 -20.97 -20.01
C GLU A 36 23.44 -19.74 -20.80
N GLU A 37 23.39 -19.82 -22.14
CA GLU A 37 22.77 -18.80 -23.00
C GLU A 37 21.26 -18.66 -22.76
N ASP A 38 20.52 -19.78 -22.70
CA ASP A 38 19.08 -19.76 -22.41
C ASP A 38 18.81 -19.30 -20.97
N MET A 39 19.65 -19.69 -20.00
CA MET A 39 19.60 -19.21 -18.62
C MET A 39 19.92 -17.71 -18.53
N SER A 40 20.81 -17.20 -19.38
CA SER A 40 21.10 -15.77 -19.48
C SER A 40 19.92 -15.00 -20.07
N GLU A 41 19.09 -15.63 -20.90
CA GLU A 41 17.87 -15.04 -21.44
C GLU A 41 16.71 -15.09 -20.43
N VAL A 42 16.76 -16.01 -19.45
CA VAL A 42 15.91 -15.98 -18.25
C VAL A 42 16.38 -14.88 -17.30
N HIS A 43 16.14 -13.63 -17.69
CA HIS A 43 16.10 -12.53 -16.75
C HIS A 43 14.81 -12.67 -15.94
N GLY A 44 14.92 -13.12 -14.69
CA GLY A 44 13.86 -12.90 -13.71
C GLY A 44 13.59 -11.40 -13.67
N LYS A 45 12.44 -10.96 -14.22
CA LYS A 45 12.00 -9.58 -14.08
C LYS A 45 11.83 -9.34 -12.59
N GLY A 46 12.79 -8.63 -11.99
CA GLY A 46 12.72 -8.26 -10.59
C GLY A 46 11.42 -7.50 -10.39
N LEU A 47 10.60 -7.97 -9.45
CA LEU A 47 9.35 -7.39 -8.96
C LEU A 47 9.60 -6.06 -8.22
N ILE A 48 10.64 -5.31 -8.61
CA ILE A 48 11.07 -4.08 -7.94
C ILE A 48 11.35 -3.01 -9.00
N GLU A 49 10.50 -1.99 -9.03
CA GLU A 49 10.72 -0.77 -9.79
C GLU A 49 11.59 0.19 -8.97
N LEU A 50 12.68 0.67 -9.57
CA LEU A 50 13.55 1.68 -8.98
C LEU A 50 13.37 3.02 -9.70
N SER A 51 13.04 4.07 -8.94
CA SER A 51 12.94 5.42 -9.47
C SER A 51 13.68 6.42 -8.58
N ASN A 52 14.29 7.42 -9.23
CA ASN A 52 14.99 8.51 -8.55
C ASN A 52 14.36 9.83 -8.93
N THR A 53 14.10 10.68 -7.93
CA THR A 53 13.57 12.03 -8.14
C THR A 53 14.31 13.02 -7.26
N SER A 54 14.28 14.30 -7.61
CA SER A 54 14.84 15.37 -6.79
C SER A 54 13.79 16.44 -6.58
N TYR A 55 13.59 16.86 -5.33
CA TYR A 55 12.58 17.84 -4.96
C TYR A 55 12.95 18.55 -3.67
N GLY A 56 12.75 19.88 -3.61
CA GLY A 56 12.98 20.66 -2.39
C GLY A 56 14.41 20.60 -1.83
N GLY A 57 15.42 20.37 -2.67
CA GLY A 57 16.83 20.23 -2.23
C GLY A 57 17.21 18.86 -1.67
N TYR A 58 16.33 17.87 -1.84
CA TYR A 58 16.56 16.47 -1.49
C TYR A 58 16.50 15.59 -2.73
N ASP A 59 17.23 14.48 -2.68
CA ASP A 59 17.17 13.40 -3.64
C ASP A 59 16.44 12.21 -3.02
N PHE A 60 15.60 11.55 -3.80
CA PHE A 60 14.75 10.45 -3.38
C PHE A 60 15.07 9.21 -4.22
N SER A 61 15.26 8.07 -3.58
CA SER A 61 15.39 6.78 -4.25
C SER A 61 14.29 5.85 -3.77
N ARG A 62 13.35 5.54 -4.66
CA ARG A 62 12.19 4.68 -4.41
C ARG A 62 12.42 3.29 -4.97
N ALA A 63 12.11 2.28 -4.17
CA ALA A 63 11.97 0.89 -4.57
C ALA A 63 10.51 0.47 -4.33
N ALA A 64 9.76 0.23 -5.41
CA ALA A 64 8.36 -0.16 -5.38
C ALA A 64 8.19 -1.62 -5.81
N LEU A 65 7.30 -2.37 -5.15
CA LEU A 65 7.19 -3.83 -5.32
C LEU A 65 6.31 -4.26 -6.50
N ASP A 66 5.74 -3.35 -7.30
CA ASP A 66 4.84 -3.64 -8.45
C ASP A 66 3.86 -4.80 -8.16
N ALA A 67 3.20 -4.73 -7.01
CA ALA A 67 2.36 -5.81 -6.48
C ALA A 67 1.07 -5.28 -5.87
N ASP A 68 -0.01 -6.05 -6.05
CA ASP A 68 -1.27 -5.87 -5.36
C ASP A 68 -1.36 -6.83 -4.17
N ILE A 69 -1.45 -6.27 -2.96
CA ILE A 69 -1.56 -7.00 -1.71
C ILE A 69 -3.00 -6.92 -1.22
N THR A 70 -3.56 -8.07 -0.85
CA THR A 70 -4.81 -8.14 -0.12
C THR A 70 -4.52 -8.65 1.30
N LEU A 71 -4.82 -7.83 2.31
CA LEU A 71 -4.38 -8.04 3.68
C LEU A 71 -5.55 -8.06 4.66
N SER A 72 -5.54 -9.04 5.56
CA SER A 72 -6.26 -8.97 6.84
C SER A 72 -5.25 -9.15 7.96
N ALA A 73 -5.10 -8.14 8.81
CA ALA A 73 -4.11 -8.15 9.88
C ALA A 73 -4.57 -7.33 11.08
N ASN A 74 -4.06 -7.69 12.25
CA ASN A 74 -4.26 -6.96 13.50
C ASN A 74 -2.88 -6.58 14.05
N LEU A 75 -2.60 -5.28 14.16
CA LEU A 75 -1.44 -4.76 14.88
C LEU A 75 -1.93 -4.07 16.16
N ARG A 76 -1.21 -4.33 17.25
CA ARG A 76 -1.54 -3.80 18.57
C ARG A 76 -0.30 -3.18 19.19
N TYR A 77 -0.51 -2.12 19.96
CA TYR A 77 0.55 -1.45 20.70
C TYR A 77 1.68 -0.94 19.79
N THR A 78 1.33 -0.40 18.63
CA THR A 78 2.29 0.20 17.71
C THR A 78 2.70 1.56 18.27
N ARG A 79 3.93 1.66 18.77
CA ARG A 79 4.50 2.88 19.32
C ARG A 79 5.81 3.20 18.62
N LEU A 80 5.85 4.32 17.89
CA LEU A 80 6.97 4.71 17.04
C LEU A 80 7.42 6.13 17.36
N GLY A 81 8.73 6.37 17.40
CA GLY A 81 9.30 7.70 17.60
C GLY A 81 9.13 8.23 19.03
N GLU A 82 9.44 7.39 20.02
CA GLU A 82 9.56 7.82 21.41
C GLU A 82 10.95 8.40 21.68
N TYR A 83 11.00 9.70 21.94
CA TYR A 83 12.20 10.45 22.26
C TYR A 83 11.81 11.79 22.89
N THR A 84 12.76 12.47 23.51
CA THR A 84 12.51 13.78 24.12
C THR A 84 12.26 14.85 23.06
N VAL A 85 11.13 15.55 23.16
CA VAL A 85 10.81 16.72 22.33
C VAL A 85 10.39 17.90 23.20
N THR A 86 10.61 19.10 22.71
CA THR A 86 10.09 20.31 23.35
C THR A 86 8.60 20.45 23.04
N GLY A 87 7.78 20.56 24.09
CA GLY A 87 6.32 20.61 23.97
C GLY A 87 5.71 19.22 23.77
N ARG A 88 4.59 18.92 24.46
CA ARG A 88 3.87 17.63 24.34
C ARG A 88 4.68 16.36 24.60
N ASN A 89 5.84 16.47 25.25
CA ASN A 89 6.66 15.31 25.62
C ASN A 89 5.90 14.28 26.48
N GLY A 90 4.96 14.75 27.31
CA GLY A 90 4.10 13.90 28.14
C GLY A 90 3.14 12.99 27.35
N LEU A 91 2.95 13.24 26.05
CA LEU A 91 2.17 12.38 25.16
C LEU A 91 2.99 11.16 24.67
N GLY A 92 4.30 11.13 24.91
CA GLY A 92 5.13 9.95 24.68
C GLY A 92 5.70 9.86 23.27
N ALA A 93 5.08 9.08 22.39
CA ALA A 93 5.62 8.77 21.07
C ALA A 93 5.01 9.64 19.96
N ASP A 94 5.71 9.69 18.83
CA ASP A 94 5.23 10.34 17.60
C ASP A 94 3.98 9.66 17.06
N ILE A 95 3.97 8.34 16.98
CA ILE A 95 2.76 7.57 16.68
C ILE A 95 2.54 6.61 17.83
N ASP A 96 1.44 6.79 18.55
CA ASP A 96 0.95 5.82 19.53
C ASP A 96 -0.43 5.34 19.06
N MET A 97 -0.43 4.11 18.55
CA MET A 97 -1.58 3.46 17.93
C MET A 97 -1.84 2.13 18.65
N PRO A 98 -2.69 2.14 19.70
CA PRO A 98 -3.01 0.92 20.44
C PRO A 98 -3.63 -0.18 19.59
N LEU A 99 -4.31 0.19 18.51
CA LEU A 99 -4.99 -0.76 17.63
C LEU A 99 -5.00 -0.26 16.18
N LEU A 100 -4.54 -1.13 15.28
CA LEU A 100 -4.64 -1.01 13.83
C LEU A 100 -5.12 -2.34 13.26
N GLN A 101 -6.20 -2.33 12.50
CA GLN A 101 -6.81 -3.55 11.98
C GLN A 101 -7.13 -3.35 10.50
N PHE A 102 -6.50 -4.16 9.65
CA PHE A 102 -6.82 -4.21 8.24
C PHE A 102 -7.99 -5.16 8.04
N GLY A 103 -9.15 -4.61 7.70
CA GLY A 103 -10.41 -5.31 7.54
C GLY A 103 -11.25 -5.34 8.82
N ARG A 104 -12.50 -5.79 8.65
CA ARG A 104 -13.47 -6.00 9.72
C ARG A 104 -14.28 -7.28 9.47
N SER A 105 -14.70 -7.94 10.55
CA SER A 105 -15.37 -9.24 10.49
C SER A 105 -16.88 -9.20 10.77
N ASP A 106 -17.41 -8.03 11.15
CA ASP A 106 -18.83 -7.75 11.43
C ASP A 106 -19.59 -7.14 10.23
N GLY A 107 -18.94 -7.07 9.06
CA GLY A 107 -19.54 -6.63 7.80
C GLY A 107 -19.64 -7.76 6.77
N THR A 108 -19.62 -7.38 5.50
CA THR A 108 -19.58 -8.30 4.35
C THR A 108 -18.21 -9.01 4.24
N ASP A 109 -18.16 -10.10 3.47
CA ASP A 109 -16.89 -10.80 3.21
C ASP A 109 -15.85 -9.91 2.51
N ALA A 110 -16.27 -8.93 1.70
CA ALA A 110 -15.37 -7.98 1.05
C ALA A 110 -14.68 -7.04 2.06
N GLN A 111 -15.38 -6.68 3.14
CA GLN A 111 -14.85 -5.77 4.17
C GLN A 111 -13.84 -6.45 5.11
N ARG A 112 -13.63 -7.76 4.99
CA ARG A 112 -12.62 -8.50 5.78
C ARG A 112 -11.19 -8.26 5.32
N LEU A 113 -11.02 -7.66 4.14
CA LEU A 113 -9.75 -7.47 3.49
C LEU A 113 -9.55 -6.01 3.14
N VAL A 114 -8.30 -5.58 3.17
CA VAL A 114 -7.85 -4.29 2.66
C VAL A 114 -6.96 -4.54 1.46
N HIS A 115 -7.18 -3.78 0.40
CA HIS A 115 -6.38 -3.83 -0.82
C HIS A 115 -5.34 -2.72 -0.78
N ILE A 116 -4.09 -3.08 -1.05
CA ILE A 116 -2.93 -2.19 -1.09
C ILE A 116 -2.23 -2.41 -2.42
N SER A 117 -2.04 -1.36 -3.20
CA SER A 117 -1.37 -1.44 -4.51
C SER A 117 -0.01 -0.76 -4.49
N ASN A 118 0.96 -1.43 -5.09
CA ASN A 118 2.34 -0.97 -5.29
C ASN A 118 2.99 -0.41 -4.01
N PRO A 119 3.19 -1.25 -2.98
CA PRO A 119 3.91 -0.83 -1.79
C PRO A 119 5.36 -0.49 -2.12
N TYR A 120 5.90 0.54 -1.48
CA TYR A 120 7.25 1.03 -1.73
C TYR A 120 7.97 1.43 -0.45
N ILE A 121 9.29 1.46 -0.55
CA ILE A 121 10.19 2.14 0.38
C ILE A 121 10.95 3.20 -0.41
N GLU A 122 11.07 4.41 0.14
CA GLU A 122 11.77 5.52 -0.49
C GLU A 122 12.76 6.14 0.50
N PHE A 123 14.03 6.18 0.12
CA PHE A 123 15.09 6.80 0.89
C PHE A 123 15.24 8.26 0.50
N VAL A 124 15.53 9.10 1.49
CA VAL A 124 15.72 10.55 1.32
C VAL A 124 17.18 10.89 1.60
N TYR A 125 17.80 11.59 0.67
CA TYR A 125 19.18 12.06 0.76
C TYR A 125 19.21 13.58 0.65
N LYS A 126 20.09 14.22 1.40
CA LYS A 126 20.43 15.63 1.17
C LYS A 126 21.32 15.71 -0.06
N SER A 127 20.93 16.51 -1.04
CA SER A 127 21.70 16.67 -2.27
C SER A 127 23.10 17.18 -1.96
N ALA A 128 24.11 16.54 -2.55
CA ALA A 128 25.50 16.96 -2.39
C ALA A 128 25.74 18.25 -3.20
N SER A 129 26.37 19.24 -2.57
CA SER A 129 26.97 20.38 -3.27
C SER A 129 28.44 20.50 -2.89
N GLY A 130 29.29 20.84 -3.87
CA GLY A 130 30.70 21.17 -3.64
C GLY A 130 31.58 20.06 -3.05
N GLY A 131 31.32 18.78 -3.37
CA GLY A 131 32.16 17.66 -2.93
C GLY A 131 31.83 17.08 -1.55
N SER A 132 30.76 17.54 -0.90
CA SER A 132 30.28 16.91 0.34
C SER A 132 29.64 15.53 0.08
N PRO A 133 29.84 14.52 0.95
CA PRO A 133 29.15 13.25 0.81
C PRO A 133 27.63 13.43 0.96
N ARG A 134 26.85 12.67 0.18
CA ARG A 134 25.38 12.61 0.33
C ARG A 134 25.04 12.11 1.73
N GLU A 135 24.24 12.87 2.45
CA GLU A 135 23.76 12.50 3.77
C GLU A 135 22.40 11.81 3.67
N VAL A 136 22.23 10.67 4.35
CA VAL A 136 20.91 10.03 4.51
C VAL A 136 20.11 10.83 5.53
N ILE A 137 18.98 11.38 5.08
CA ILE A 137 18.06 12.16 5.93
C ILE A 137 17.01 11.27 6.56
N GLY A 138 16.61 10.21 5.85
CA GLY A 138 15.63 9.28 6.37
C GLY A 138 15.05 8.38 5.28
N MET A 139 13.88 7.83 5.58
CA MET A 139 13.13 7.00 4.64
C MET A 139 11.63 7.15 4.88
N ARG A 140 10.83 6.77 3.89
CA ARG A 140 9.40 6.51 4.05
C ARG A 140 9.00 5.17 3.46
N LEU A 141 7.96 4.60 4.04
CA LEU A 141 7.24 3.46 3.49
C LEU A 141 5.81 3.91 3.16
N GLY A 142 5.27 3.41 2.06
CA GLY A 142 3.94 3.77 1.61
C GLY A 142 3.46 2.84 0.52
N PHE A 143 2.37 3.24 -0.13
CA PHE A 143 1.79 2.54 -1.27
C PHE A 143 1.06 3.55 -2.15
N ASP A 144 0.86 3.22 -3.42
CA ASP A 144 0.22 4.12 -4.37
C ASP A 144 -1.30 4.20 -4.16
N ALA A 145 -1.91 3.12 -3.67
CA ALA A 145 -3.33 3.08 -3.36
C ALA A 145 -3.65 2.14 -2.20
N ILE A 146 -4.66 2.52 -1.41
CA ILE A 146 -5.32 1.68 -0.41
C ILE A 146 -6.84 1.84 -0.49
N SER A 147 -7.54 0.72 -0.37
CA SER A 147 -8.99 0.70 -0.23
C SER A 147 -9.46 -0.39 0.72
N GLY A 148 -10.44 -0.04 1.55
CA GLY A 148 -11.06 -0.98 2.49
C GLY A 148 -11.31 -0.32 3.85
N ASP A 149 -11.85 -1.12 4.78
CA ASP A 149 -12.13 -0.68 6.14
C ASP A 149 -10.94 -0.97 7.04
N ILE A 150 -10.47 0.05 7.76
CA ILE A 150 -9.37 -0.04 8.72
C ILE A 150 -9.90 0.32 10.12
N GLY A 151 -9.87 -0.63 11.05
CA GLY A 151 -10.06 -0.35 12.46
C GLY A 151 -8.86 0.42 13.00
N LEU A 152 -9.09 1.56 13.65
CA LEU A 152 -8.03 2.48 14.05
C LEU A 152 -8.32 3.08 15.42
N LYS A 153 -7.34 3.02 16.34
CA LYS A 153 -7.30 3.84 17.55
C LYS A 153 -5.95 4.51 17.65
N LEU A 154 -5.98 5.81 17.89
CA LEU A 154 -4.81 6.65 18.08
C LEU A 154 -4.89 7.30 19.47
N ASN A 155 -3.80 7.24 20.21
CA ASN A 155 -3.58 8.09 21.38
C ASN A 155 -2.88 9.38 20.97
N THR A 156 -1.90 9.28 20.07
CA THR A 156 -1.11 10.40 19.57
C THR A 156 -0.75 10.19 18.11
N LEU A 157 -0.66 11.29 17.37
CA LEU A 157 -0.26 11.29 15.97
C LEU A 157 0.65 12.49 15.65
N SER A 158 1.86 12.19 15.19
CA SER A 158 2.74 13.10 14.46
C SER A 158 2.46 12.91 12.97
N GLY A 159 1.78 13.86 12.34
CA GLY A 159 1.38 13.65 10.95
C GLY A 159 0.42 14.67 10.36
N SER A 160 0.17 14.47 9.08
CA SER A 160 -0.94 15.10 8.38
C SER A 160 -2.03 14.07 8.08
N MET A 161 -3.11 14.10 8.85
CA MET A 161 -4.24 13.21 8.67
C MET A 161 -5.54 14.00 8.68
N ARG A 162 -6.45 13.64 7.79
CA ARG A 162 -7.81 14.18 7.78
C ARG A 162 -8.82 13.06 7.59
N VAL A 163 -9.77 12.95 8.50
CA VAL A 163 -10.88 11.99 8.44
C VAL A 163 -12.18 12.78 8.46
N THR A 164 -13.04 12.59 7.47
CA THR A 164 -14.35 13.26 7.40
C THR A 164 -15.46 12.36 7.92
N SER A 165 -16.51 12.97 8.44
CA SER A 165 -17.76 12.30 8.79
C SER A 165 -18.93 13.27 8.60
N THR A 166 -20.13 12.75 8.57
CA THR A 166 -21.36 13.55 8.61
C THR A 166 -21.89 13.58 10.04
N SER A 167 -22.24 14.77 10.55
CA SER A 167 -22.89 14.93 11.85
C SER A 167 -24.37 14.57 11.79
N VAL A 168 -25.02 14.50 12.95
CA VAL A 168 -26.48 14.26 13.05
C VAL A 168 -27.32 15.31 12.33
N ASP A 169 -26.82 16.54 12.21
CA ASP A 169 -27.48 17.65 11.52
C ASP A 169 -27.16 17.70 10.00
N GLY A 170 -26.45 16.69 9.48
CA GLY A 170 -26.05 16.59 8.07
C GLY A 170 -24.80 17.41 7.71
N ALA A 171 -24.19 18.13 8.67
CA ALA A 171 -22.97 18.91 8.41
C ALA A 171 -21.75 17.99 8.27
N THR A 172 -20.81 18.34 7.40
CA THR A 172 -19.51 17.64 7.34
C THR A 172 -18.66 18.08 8.52
N ILE A 173 -18.29 17.13 9.37
CA ILE A 173 -17.30 17.29 10.44
C ILE A 173 -16.02 16.57 10.05
N ALA A 174 -14.88 17.00 10.60
CA ALA A 174 -13.62 16.34 10.33
C ALA A 174 -12.73 16.30 11.57
N MET A 175 -11.94 15.23 11.65
CA MET A 175 -10.71 15.18 12.42
C MET A 175 -9.63 15.66 11.46
N ASP A 176 -8.91 16.72 11.77
CA ASP A 176 -7.88 17.25 10.89
C ASP A 176 -6.70 17.76 11.70
N THR A 177 -5.52 17.14 11.53
CA THR A 177 -4.31 17.60 12.23
C THR A 177 -3.92 19.04 11.86
N ARG A 178 -4.37 19.59 10.73
CA ARG A 178 -4.10 21.00 10.38
C ARG A 178 -4.77 22.00 11.31
N THR A 179 -5.74 21.59 12.12
CA THR A 179 -6.31 22.48 13.15
C THR A 179 -5.38 22.65 14.34
N ASP A 180 -4.30 21.87 14.43
CA ASP A 180 -3.29 21.99 15.47
C ASP A 180 -2.30 23.14 15.18
N LEU A 181 -2.75 24.38 15.39
CA LEU A 181 -1.93 25.57 15.15
C LEU A 181 -0.69 25.66 16.07
N ALA A 182 -0.74 25.03 17.25
CA ALA A 182 0.32 25.11 18.26
C ALA A 182 1.44 24.08 18.03
N GLY A 183 1.09 22.85 17.63
CA GLY A 183 2.05 21.78 17.41
C GLY A 183 2.33 21.44 15.95
N GLY A 184 1.60 22.06 15.01
CA GLY A 184 1.76 21.81 13.58
C GLY A 184 1.55 20.34 13.19
N GLY A 185 0.76 19.59 13.97
CA GLY A 185 0.53 18.16 13.78
C GLY A 185 1.57 17.25 14.46
N LYS A 186 2.51 17.79 15.25
CA LYS A 186 3.49 16.99 16.02
C LYS A 186 2.89 16.50 17.34
N ARG A 187 2.93 15.18 17.56
CA ARG A 187 2.36 14.47 18.73
C ARG A 187 0.98 15.03 19.08
N TRP A 188 0.12 15.18 18.08
CA TRP A 188 -1.23 15.70 18.26
C TRP A 188 -2.09 14.65 18.98
N ASP A 189 -2.83 15.08 19.99
CA ASP A 189 -3.73 14.25 20.81
C ASP A 189 -5.17 14.23 20.29
N GLY A 190 -5.42 14.86 19.14
CA GLY A 190 -6.76 14.86 18.55
C GLY A 190 -7.76 15.77 19.23
N ALA A 191 -7.32 16.57 20.21
CA ALA A 191 -8.19 17.54 20.87
C ALA A 191 -8.56 18.65 19.89
N CYS A 192 -9.85 18.96 19.85
CA CYS A 192 -10.39 20.02 19.02
C CYS A 192 -11.62 20.63 19.70
N THR A 193 -11.87 21.91 19.43
CA THR A 193 -13.07 22.62 19.89
C THR A 193 -14.12 22.54 18.79
N ALA A 194 -15.35 22.15 19.16
CA ALA A 194 -16.44 21.97 18.20
C ALA A 194 -16.66 23.22 17.30
N PRO A 195 -17.07 23.04 16.04
CA PRO A 195 -17.48 21.78 15.39
C PRO A 195 -16.30 21.00 14.77
N CYS A 196 -16.03 19.80 15.29
CA CYS A 196 -14.96 18.91 14.81
C CYS A 196 -15.23 17.46 15.24
N LEU A 197 -14.54 16.50 14.63
CA LEU A 197 -14.53 15.10 15.07
C LEU A 197 -13.25 14.87 15.91
N PRO A 198 -13.35 14.71 17.25
CA PRO A 198 -12.17 14.42 18.07
C PRO A 198 -11.64 13.02 17.75
N MET A 199 -10.32 12.85 17.85
CA MET A 199 -9.65 11.57 17.54
C MET A 199 -10.15 10.41 18.40
N SER A 200 -10.54 10.66 19.65
CA SER A 200 -11.11 9.66 20.55
C SER A 200 -12.44 9.08 20.06
N GLN A 201 -13.14 9.76 19.16
CA GLN A 201 -14.38 9.30 18.56
C GLN A 201 -14.15 8.51 17.26
N VAL A 202 -12.97 8.58 16.67
CA VAL A 202 -12.64 7.78 15.48
C VAL A 202 -12.33 6.35 15.93
N GLY A 203 -13.24 5.41 15.66
CA GLY A 203 -13.00 3.97 15.88
C GLY A 203 -12.50 3.24 14.64
N GLY A 204 -12.32 3.94 13.54
CA GLY A 204 -11.87 3.36 12.28
C GLY A 204 -12.09 4.32 11.13
N VAL A 205 -11.50 3.98 10.00
CA VAL A 205 -11.62 4.73 8.76
C VAL A 205 -11.95 3.79 7.61
N THR A 206 -12.75 4.24 6.67
CA THR A 206 -12.82 3.65 5.33
C THR A 206 -11.85 4.44 4.46
N ALA A 207 -10.93 3.72 3.82
CA ALA A 207 -10.00 4.28 2.86
C ALA A 207 -10.55 4.12 1.45
N GLY A 208 -10.53 5.22 0.68
CA GLY A 208 -11.14 5.30 -0.63
C GLY A 208 -12.63 5.63 -0.57
N ASP A 209 -13.20 5.86 -1.74
CA ASP A 209 -14.61 6.18 -1.93
C ASP A 209 -15.10 5.69 -3.31
N ALA A 210 -16.31 6.09 -3.71
CA ALA A 210 -16.88 5.73 -5.01
C ALA A 210 -16.03 6.21 -6.21
N SER A 211 -15.16 7.20 -6.02
CA SER A 211 -14.24 7.70 -7.06
C SER A 211 -12.88 7.00 -7.07
N GLY A 212 -12.69 5.97 -6.23
CA GLY A 212 -11.50 5.11 -6.21
C GLY A 212 -10.75 5.12 -4.86
N PRO A 213 -9.59 4.45 -4.80
CA PRO A 213 -8.84 4.28 -3.56
C PRO A 213 -8.24 5.60 -3.05
N SER A 214 -7.80 5.59 -1.78
CA SER A 214 -6.96 6.61 -1.17
C SER A 214 -5.52 6.47 -1.65
N ARG A 215 -4.84 7.56 -2.02
CA ARG A 215 -3.55 7.51 -2.75
C ARG A 215 -2.39 8.27 -2.11
N ASP A 216 -2.53 8.67 -0.85
CA ASP A 216 -1.53 9.54 -0.20
C ASP A 216 -0.96 8.99 1.11
N PHE A 217 -1.21 7.72 1.42
CA PHE A 217 -0.68 7.12 2.64
C PHE A 217 0.83 6.90 2.57
N TRP A 218 1.54 7.32 3.62
CA TRP A 218 2.90 6.88 3.92
C TRP A 218 3.28 7.21 5.36
N ILE A 219 4.29 6.51 5.88
CA ILE A 219 4.94 6.79 7.17
C ILE A 219 6.43 6.99 6.91
N SER A 220 7.00 8.07 7.43
CA SER A 220 8.42 8.40 7.31
C SER A 220 9.13 8.41 8.65
N LEU A 221 10.43 8.08 8.62
CA LEU A 221 11.39 8.23 9.70
C LEU A 221 12.47 9.19 9.22
N LEU A 222 12.57 10.36 9.84
CA LEU A 222 13.36 11.48 9.35
C LEU A 222 14.26 12.08 10.43
N LYS A 223 15.48 12.43 10.06
CA LYS A 223 16.41 13.19 10.89
C LYS A 223 16.04 14.68 10.95
N THR A 224 15.56 15.24 9.85
CA THR A 224 15.18 16.66 9.69
C THR A 224 13.86 16.77 8.93
N GLY A 225 13.27 17.97 8.91
CA GLY A 225 12.06 18.20 8.12
C GLY A 225 12.30 18.01 6.61
N VAL A 226 11.37 17.33 5.94
CA VAL A 226 11.42 17.05 4.50
C VAL A 226 10.09 17.41 3.86
N GLN A 227 10.15 18.19 2.79
CA GLN A 227 9.01 18.44 1.93
C GLN A 227 9.01 17.41 0.81
N PHE A 228 8.08 16.45 0.87
CA PHE A 228 7.92 15.45 -0.18
C PHE A 228 7.24 16.03 -1.42
N ALA A 229 7.55 15.48 -2.59
CA ALA A 229 6.91 15.82 -3.84
C ALA A 229 5.40 15.49 -3.80
N PRO A 230 4.57 16.21 -4.58
CA PRO A 230 3.16 15.85 -4.75
C PRO A 230 2.99 14.38 -5.16
N GLY A 231 2.03 13.70 -4.52
CA GLY A 231 1.69 12.32 -4.85
C GLY A 231 0.74 12.22 -6.04
N ALA A 232 0.20 11.03 -6.28
CA ALA A 232 -0.75 10.76 -7.36
C ALA A 232 -2.07 11.55 -7.25
N ASN A 233 -2.37 12.14 -6.09
CA ASN A 233 -3.50 13.03 -5.87
C ASN A 233 -3.22 14.49 -6.33
N GLY A 234 -2.01 14.80 -6.80
CA GLY A 234 -1.61 16.12 -7.29
C GLY A 234 -1.47 17.21 -6.21
N GLN A 235 -1.65 16.86 -4.93
CA GLN A 235 -1.49 17.77 -3.80
C GLN A 235 -0.12 17.55 -3.16
N ALA A 236 0.62 18.64 -2.94
CA ALA A 236 1.81 18.57 -2.11
C ALA A 236 1.39 18.22 -0.67
N PRO A 237 1.96 17.16 -0.06
CA PRO A 237 1.70 16.89 1.35
C PRO A 237 2.27 18.00 2.22
N ASP A 238 1.77 18.10 3.46
CA ASP A 238 2.39 18.99 4.43
C ASP A 238 3.84 18.57 4.70
N MET A 239 4.71 19.54 5.01
CA MET A 239 6.11 19.26 5.30
C MET A 239 6.22 18.27 6.48
N ALA A 240 6.83 17.12 6.23
CA ALA A 240 7.06 16.12 7.27
C ALA A 240 8.13 16.64 8.24
N GLN A 241 7.88 16.55 9.54
CA GLN A 241 8.83 16.97 10.56
C GLN A 241 9.81 15.84 10.92
N ALA A 242 10.91 16.19 11.59
CA ALA A 242 11.86 15.21 12.14
C ALA A 242 11.17 14.24 13.11
N GLY A 243 11.68 13.00 13.18
CA GLY A 243 11.09 11.89 13.92
C GLY A 243 10.26 10.98 13.02
N VAL A 244 9.19 10.43 13.57
CA VAL A 244 8.21 9.65 12.81
C VAL A 244 7.06 10.58 12.39
N TRP A 245 6.67 10.50 11.13
CA TRP A 245 5.61 11.31 10.55
C TRP A 245 4.73 10.47 9.64
N MET A 246 3.41 10.61 9.77
CA MET A 246 2.44 9.93 8.92
C MET A 246 1.71 10.93 8.04
N ASN A 247 1.45 10.59 6.79
CA ASN A 247 0.51 11.31 5.94
C ASN A 247 -0.62 10.37 5.52
N TRP A 248 -1.87 10.83 5.66
CA TRP A 248 -3.05 10.14 5.15
C TRP A 248 -4.26 11.08 5.14
N ARG A 249 -4.50 11.78 4.03
CA ARG A 249 -5.57 12.79 3.94
C ARG A 249 -6.53 12.53 2.79
N ASP A 250 -6.11 11.77 1.79
CA ASP A 250 -6.90 11.47 0.61
C ASP A 250 -7.97 10.45 0.96
N LYS A 251 -9.24 10.81 0.74
CA LYS A 251 -10.40 9.89 0.82
C LYS A 251 -10.43 9.01 2.06
N LEU A 252 -10.45 9.67 3.21
CA LEU A 252 -10.67 9.02 4.49
C LEU A 252 -11.99 9.48 5.09
N THR A 253 -12.89 8.52 5.29
CA THR A 253 -14.15 8.74 6.01
C THR A 253 -14.15 7.94 7.30
N ALA A 254 -14.73 8.49 8.36
CA ALA A 254 -14.86 7.78 9.63
C ALA A 254 -15.78 6.56 9.43
N LEU A 255 -15.28 5.38 9.82
CA LEU A 255 -16.08 4.16 9.83
C LEU A 255 -17.08 4.17 10.99
N THR A 256 -16.64 4.71 12.13
CA THR A 256 -17.42 4.92 13.34
C THR A 256 -17.00 6.22 14.02
N THR A 257 -17.96 6.92 14.63
CA THR A 257 -17.78 8.20 15.35
C THR A 257 -18.05 8.10 16.84
N ASN A 258 -18.01 6.89 17.39
CA ASN A 258 -18.26 6.59 18.80
C ASN A 258 -17.03 6.00 19.53
N GLY A 259 -15.86 6.00 18.87
CA GLY A 259 -14.61 5.44 19.41
C GLY A 259 -14.56 3.90 19.46
N VAL A 260 -15.59 3.22 18.97
CA VAL A 260 -15.66 1.76 18.93
C VAL A 260 -15.04 1.25 17.64
N THR A 261 -13.99 0.46 17.79
CA THR A 261 -13.34 -0.24 16.68
C THR A 261 -14.10 -1.51 16.32
N PRO A 262 -14.32 -1.79 15.02
CA PRO A 262 -14.94 -3.05 14.61
C PRO A 262 -14.04 -4.24 14.95
N PRO A 263 -14.60 -5.43 15.18
CA PRO A 263 -13.79 -6.64 15.30
C PRO A 263 -13.15 -6.99 13.95
N ASN A 264 -11.95 -7.59 13.97
CA ASN A 264 -11.29 -8.18 12.80
C ASN A 264 -10.84 -9.60 13.12
N LEU A 265 -11.82 -10.50 13.18
CA LEU A 265 -11.64 -11.91 13.51
C LEU A 265 -11.40 -12.75 12.24
N PRO A 266 -10.62 -13.84 12.34
CA PRO A 266 -10.44 -14.77 11.25
C PRO A 266 -11.79 -15.37 10.82
N LYS A 267 -11.93 -15.66 9.51
CA LYS A 267 -13.11 -16.34 8.97
C LYS A 267 -13.22 -17.73 9.62
N VAL A 268 -14.28 -17.93 10.41
CA VAL A 268 -14.64 -19.27 10.91
C VAL A 268 -14.92 -20.14 9.69
N ARG A 269 -14.22 -21.27 9.59
CA ARG A 269 -14.41 -22.27 8.53
C ARG A 269 -15.64 -23.13 8.81
#